data_AF-A0A968BY45-F1
#
_entry.id   AF-A0A968BY45-F1
#
_cell.length_a   1.000
_cell.length_b   1.000
_cell.length_c   1.000
_cell.angle_alpha   90.00
_cell.angle_beta   90.00
_cell.angle_gamma   90.00
#
_symmetry.space_group_name_H-M   'P 1'
#
loop_
_entity.id
_entity.type
_entity.pdbx_description
1 polymer ?
#
loop_
_entity_poly.entity_id
_entity_poly.type
_entity_poly.pdbx_seq_one_letter_code
_entity_poly.pdbx_strand_id
1 'polypeptide(L)'
;EIPAYQDSYHSNVKCVECHMGRVGTLNNIILKASHFKHLPEVIFDAYDRPLESETMRPANESCELCHYPPAFHGDTVRQITRFGTDEENTRSDTYLLMKTGAGTAQDGLGFDIHWHVSSDVEYIARDEHHEDIAWVRVTLPDGRTVEYNDVTNPLSPEEIAEAETKTMDCVDCHNRVGHPFPPPEDLVDRAMADGLLNPDLPYAKQLMLDLVTADYGSQEEALEAVETVHEQYAEAYPEIAAQYPEEIEMAAGLAEELILQLYFEEPGITWEDFPDHNKHKEFPGCFRCHNGKHLTDDGESIRLHCNICHSIPATVGGEEPPPAVPLGPLDEPDYHLEANFIADHRFQADESCEECHGVVGFGDDDSSFCANSSCHGTSWPWVDLDAAYPHPIELEGAHAEAWCHECHAGERQPEYVCANCHEPPEPHFGEDCEECHTPEGFAGADWGDFVHPMPLENAHASADCNDCHVEGQELTSDCSGCHEPPDQPHYGDNCADCHTPTTFKDATIPAEDHPIELVGAHLTASCEGCHAEEEAPEYVCSNCHEPPENHLAGECDICHTPVGFVESASFLTASAPEIPHETAGRDQCLVCHDPKGEIEPAPSNHVDYINEQCTLCHKVEQ
;
A
#
# COMPACT_ATOMS: atom_id res chain seq x y z
N GLU A 1 31.68 30.69 19.94
CA GLU A 1 32.67 31.14 18.93
C GLU A 1 34.13 31.04 19.38
N ILE A 2 34.56 31.70 20.48
CA ILE A 2 35.98 31.64 20.93
C ILE A 2 36.44 30.22 21.29
N PRO A 3 35.67 29.41 22.04
CA PRO A 3 36.03 28.01 22.29
C PRO A 3 36.14 27.22 20.98
N ALA A 4 35.12 27.28 20.12
CA ALA A 4 35.13 26.64 18.80
C ALA A 4 36.38 27.02 17.96
N TYR A 5 36.82 28.28 17.99
CA TYR A 5 38.06 28.70 17.32
C TYR A 5 39.31 27.98 17.83
N GLN A 6 39.40 27.72 19.14
CA GLN A 6 40.53 27.03 19.75
C GLN A 6 40.62 25.57 19.28
N ASP A 7 39.48 24.97 18.96
CA ASP A 7 39.38 23.58 18.46
C ASP A 7 39.58 23.48 16.94
N SER A 8 39.71 24.62 16.24
CA SER A 8 39.91 24.65 14.79
C SER A 8 41.37 24.40 14.38
N TYR A 9 41.56 23.94 13.14
CA TYR A 9 42.88 23.90 12.49
C TYR A 9 43.51 25.30 12.31
N HIS A 10 42.73 26.36 12.52
CA HIS A 10 43.14 27.75 12.41
C HIS A 10 43.33 28.44 13.78
N SER A 11 43.41 27.70 14.88
CA SER A 11 43.56 28.22 16.25
C SER A 11 44.78 29.13 16.48
N ASN A 12 45.74 29.14 15.56
CA ASN A 12 46.92 30.03 15.57
C ASN A 12 46.85 31.19 14.55
N VAL A 13 45.75 31.36 13.83
CA VAL A 13 45.52 32.43 12.85
C VAL A 13 44.64 33.50 13.46
N LYS A 14 45.14 34.74 13.53
CA LYS A 14 44.37 35.83 14.15
C LYS A 14 43.06 36.06 13.40
N CYS A 15 41.97 36.28 14.13
CA CYS A 15 40.65 36.59 13.56
C CYS A 15 40.72 37.69 12.49
N VAL A 16 41.49 38.76 12.74
CA VAL A 16 41.67 39.87 11.78
C VAL A 16 42.36 39.46 10.48
N GLU A 17 43.21 38.44 10.49
CA GLU A 17 43.88 37.96 9.27
C GLU A 17 42.89 37.16 8.40
N CYS A 18 41.89 36.53 9.01
CA CYS A 18 40.82 35.80 8.33
C CYS A 18 39.72 36.76 7.85
N HIS A 19 39.07 37.48 8.77
CA HIS A 19 37.91 38.32 8.44
C HIS A 19 38.28 39.62 7.70
N MET A 20 39.44 40.22 7.99
CA MET A 20 39.87 41.49 7.37
C MET A 20 40.97 41.30 6.30
N GLY A 21 41.39 40.05 6.06
CA GLY A 21 42.49 39.70 5.17
C GLY A 21 43.88 40.10 5.71
N ARG A 22 44.95 39.51 5.17
CA ARG A 22 46.33 39.92 5.51
C ARG A 22 46.77 41.11 4.68
N VAL A 23 46.10 42.24 4.90
CA VAL A 23 46.37 43.49 4.18
C VAL A 23 47.48 44.31 4.86
N GLY A 24 48.12 45.20 4.09
CA GLY A 24 49.16 46.09 4.60
C GLY A 24 48.68 46.98 5.77
N THR A 25 49.60 47.41 6.63
CA THR A 25 49.27 48.16 7.87
C THR A 25 48.40 49.39 7.64
N LEU A 26 48.61 50.13 6.53
CA LEU A 26 47.81 51.30 6.21
C LEU A 26 46.34 50.94 5.91
N ASN A 27 46.11 49.87 5.14
CA ASN A 27 44.77 49.38 4.84
C ASN A 27 44.09 48.86 6.10
N ASN A 28 44.82 48.16 6.96
CA ASN A 28 44.33 47.70 8.26
C ASN A 28 43.84 48.87 9.15
N ILE A 29 44.54 50.02 9.14
CA ILE A 29 44.09 51.21 9.86
C ILE A 29 42.79 51.76 9.27
N ILE A 30 42.68 51.82 7.94
CA ILE A 30 41.48 52.31 7.25
C ILE A 30 40.28 51.38 7.52
N LEU A 31 40.45 50.07 7.39
CA LEU A 31 39.42 49.07 7.68
C LEU A 31 39.00 49.12 9.14
N LYS A 32 39.94 49.21 10.08
CA LYS A 32 39.58 49.36 11.49
C LYS A 32 38.82 50.65 11.75
N ALA A 33 39.13 51.72 11.02
CA ALA A 33 38.42 52.99 11.13
C ALA A 33 36.99 52.93 10.56
N SER A 34 36.75 52.19 9.47
CA SER A 34 35.40 52.02 8.91
C SER A 34 34.47 51.24 9.83
N HIS A 35 35.00 50.32 10.64
CA HIS A 35 34.22 49.56 11.62
C HIS A 35 33.88 50.33 12.90
N PHE A 36 34.37 51.58 13.10
CA PHE A 36 33.91 52.42 14.22
C PHE A 36 32.39 52.68 14.18
N LYS A 37 31.73 52.48 13.02
CA LYS A 37 30.27 52.54 12.90
C LYS A 37 29.54 51.55 13.81
N HIS A 38 30.18 50.42 14.17
CA HIS A 38 29.64 49.39 15.06
C HIS A 38 29.92 49.66 16.55
N LEU A 39 30.72 50.68 16.89
CA LEU A 39 31.00 51.02 18.29
C LEU A 39 29.74 51.34 19.10
N PRO A 40 28.74 52.08 18.58
CA PRO A 40 27.45 52.25 19.25
C PRO A 40 26.75 50.93 19.50
N GLU A 41 26.75 50.00 18.54
CA GLU A 41 26.12 48.66 18.68
C GLU A 41 26.73 47.92 19.88
N VAL A 42 28.06 47.90 20.00
CA VAL A 42 28.75 47.29 21.16
C VAL A 42 28.47 48.04 22.47
N ILE A 43 28.46 49.38 22.47
CA ILE A 43 28.24 50.17 23.70
C ILE A 43 26.81 50.01 24.24
N PHE A 44 25.84 49.91 23.34
CA PHE A 44 24.42 49.82 23.68
C PHE A 44 23.88 48.40 23.67
N ASP A 45 24.74 47.39 23.44
CA ASP A 45 24.35 45.99 23.29
C ASP A 45 23.23 45.81 22.25
N ALA A 46 23.37 46.54 21.14
CA ALA A 46 22.42 46.63 20.04
C ALA A 46 23.01 45.99 18.78
N TYR A 47 23.45 44.74 18.91
CA TYR A 47 23.90 43.87 17.82
C TYR A 47 23.15 42.55 17.89
N ASP A 48 22.99 41.91 16.74
CA ASP A 48 22.29 40.64 16.63
C ASP A 48 23.10 39.49 17.26
N ARG A 49 22.39 38.52 17.82
CA ARG A 49 22.94 37.29 18.39
C ARG A 49 22.13 36.11 17.80
N PRO A 50 22.77 35.19 17.05
CA PRO A 50 24.21 35.08 16.80
C PRO A 50 24.74 36.19 15.89
N LEU A 51 26.04 36.47 15.97
CA LEU A 51 26.71 37.46 15.12
C LEU A 51 26.92 36.90 13.72
N GLU A 52 26.58 37.70 12.70
CA GLU A 52 26.81 37.36 11.29
C GLU A 52 27.92 38.22 10.67
N SER A 53 28.71 37.63 9.77
CA SER A 53 29.85 38.30 9.14
C SER A 53 29.54 38.68 7.69
N GLU A 54 29.01 39.90 7.50
CA GLU A 54 28.72 40.44 6.15
C GLU A 54 29.98 41.00 5.43
N THR A 55 31.12 41.03 6.10
CA THR A 55 32.29 41.83 5.68
C THR A 55 33.55 41.01 5.49
N MET A 56 33.41 39.68 5.43
CA MET A 56 34.54 38.79 5.21
C MET A 56 35.22 39.12 3.88
N ARG A 57 36.55 39.18 3.87
CA ARG A 57 37.30 39.41 2.64
C ARG A 57 37.26 38.16 1.75
N PRO A 58 37.24 38.33 0.42
CA PRO A 58 37.29 37.22 -0.52
C PRO A 58 38.49 36.30 -0.25
N ALA A 59 38.33 35.00 -0.54
CA ALA A 59 39.32 33.97 -0.22
C ALA A 59 40.73 34.26 -0.77
N ASN A 60 40.85 34.94 -1.91
CA ASN A 60 42.12 35.30 -2.52
C ASN A 60 42.94 36.35 -1.73
N GLU A 61 42.31 37.09 -0.82
CA GLU A 61 42.95 38.09 0.04
C GLU A 61 43.14 37.62 1.49
N SER A 62 42.52 36.51 1.87
CA SER A 62 42.55 35.93 3.22
C SER A 62 43.21 34.54 3.19
N CYS A 63 42.53 33.55 2.63
CA CYS A 63 42.91 32.13 2.59
C CYS A 63 44.13 31.87 1.70
N GLU A 64 44.15 32.41 0.48
CA GLU A 64 45.16 32.08 -0.54
C GLU A 64 46.57 32.60 -0.24
N LEU A 65 46.72 33.39 0.83
CA LEU A 65 48.01 33.85 1.30
C LEU A 65 48.75 32.77 2.10
N CYS A 66 48.05 31.72 2.51
CA CYS A 66 48.61 30.52 3.14
C CYS A 66 48.34 29.25 2.32
N HIS A 67 47.18 29.17 1.67
CA HIS A 67 46.77 28.05 0.81
C HIS A 67 47.04 28.39 -0.65
N TYR A 68 47.58 27.48 -1.44
CA TYR A 68 47.83 27.72 -2.86
C TYR A 68 46.94 26.77 -3.68
N PRO A 69 45.81 27.25 -4.23
CA PRO A 69 44.86 26.40 -4.96
C PRO A 69 45.51 25.54 -6.05
N PRO A 70 46.41 26.04 -6.92
CA PRO A 70 47.04 25.19 -7.93
C PRO A 70 47.98 24.10 -7.39
N ALA A 71 48.29 24.07 -6.09
CA ALA A 71 48.99 22.97 -5.42
C ALA A 71 48.06 22.10 -4.55
N PHE A 72 46.74 22.13 -4.79
CA PHE A 72 45.80 21.25 -4.12
C PHE A 72 46.30 19.80 -4.11
N HIS A 73 46.12 19.19 -2.95
CA HIS A 73 46.72 17.91 -2.59
C HIS A 73 45.92 16.80 -3.26
N GLY A 74 46.58 15.68 -3.58
CA GLY A 74 45.89 14.53 -4.16
C GLY A 74 44.78 14.01 -3.26
N ASP A 75 43.93 13.16 -3.83
CA ASP A 75 42.79 12.56 -3.15
C ASP A 75 43.14 11.99 -1.78
N THR A 76 42.24 12.17 -0.82
CA THR A 76 42.46 11.77 0.57
C THR A 76 41.53 10.63 0.96
N VAL A 77 42.08 9.56 1.55
CA VAL A 77 41.26 8.52 2.16
C VAL A 77 40.70 9.02 3.49
N ARG A 78 39.38 8.90 3.65
CA ARG A 78 38.66 9.21 4.87
C ARG A 78 38.13 7.91 5.48
N GLN A 79 38.38 7.75 6.78
CA GLN A 79 37.73 6.76 7.62
C GLN A 79 36.77 7.50 8.55
N ILE A 80 35.53 7.02 8.62
CA ILE A 80 34.49 7.53 9.50
C ILE A 80 34.08 6.36 10.41
N THR A 81 34.39 6.48 11.70
CA THR A 81 33.99 5.51 12.71
C THR A 81 32.67 5.93 13.34
N ARG A 82 31.72 5.00 13.43
CA ARG A 82 30.42 5.19 14.07
C ARG A 82 30.18 4.12 15.12
N PHE A 83 29.41 4.46 16.16
CA PHE A 83 28.95 3.53 17.17
C PHE A 83 27.41 3.57 17.22
N GLY A 84 26.79 2.39 17.28
CA GLY A 84 25.35 2.24 17.41
C GLY A 84 24.85 2.65 18.81
N THR A 85 23.56 2.94 18.90
CA THR A 85 22.85 3.24 20.17
C THR A 85 22.35 1.97 20.87
N ASP A 86 22.87 0.80 20.47
CA ASP A 86 22.60 -0.50 21.08
C ASP A 86 23.44 -0.74 22.34
N GLU A 87 23.13 -1.81 23.07
CA GLU A 87 23.81 -2.17 24.32
C GLU A 87 25.32 -2.37 24.12
N GLU A 88 25.73 -2.94 22.99
CA GLU A 88 27.12 -3.25 22.66
C GLU A 88 27.86 -2.05 22.05
N ASN A 89 27.15 -0.93 21.81
CA ASN A 89 27.63 0.22 21.07
C ASN A 89 28.29 -0.21 19.75
N THR A 90 27.57 -0.96 18.92
CA THR A 90 28.12 -1.66 17.76
C THR A 90 28.93 -0.72 16.88
N ARG A 91 30.23 -1.01 16.71
CA ARG A 91 31.14 -0.18 15.91
C ARG A 91 31.04 -0.53 14.43
N SER A 92 30.97 0.48 13.59
CA SER A 92 31.16 0.38 12.14
C SER A 92 32.20 1.41 11.66
N ASP A 93 32.89 1.07 10.57
CA ASP A 93 33.85 1.94 9.92
C ASP A 93 33.49 2.09 8.43
N THR A 94 33.23 3.32 8.01
CA THR A 94 33.00 3.67 6.60
C THR A 94 34.26 4.27 6.00
N TYR A 95 34.68 3.71 4.86
CA TYR A 95 35.86 4.15 4.12
C TYR A 95 35.45 4.74 2.78
N LEU A 96 36.05 5.88 2.44
CA LEU A 96 35.84 6.54 1.16
C LEU A 96 37.07 7.36 0.76
N LEU A 97 37.31 7.47 -0.54
CA LEU A 97 38.34 8.33 -1.12
C LEU A 97 37.70 9.67 -1.48
N MET A 98 38.04 10.75 -0.79
CA MET A 98 37.62 12.10 -1.15
C MET A 98 38.43 12.58 -2.36
N LYS A 99 37.73 13.02 -3.41
CA LYS A 99 38.32 13.54 -4.65
C LYS A 99 38.57 15.05 -4.51
N THR A 100 39.62 15.36 -3.75
CA THR A 100 40.04 16.73 -3.42
C THR A 100 41.13 17.27 -4.35
N GLY A 101 41.44 16.56 -5.44
CA GLY A 101 42.24 17.12 -6.53
C GLY A 101 41.67 18.43 -7.07
N ALA A 102 42.37 19.04 -8.02
CA ALA A 102 41.94 20.27 -8.71
C ALA A 102 41.79 20.09 -10.22
N GLY A 103 41.84 18.84 -10.66
CA GLY A 103 42.14 18.44 -12.02
C GLY A 103 43.46 19.04 -12.49
N THR A 104 43.91 18.66 -13.67
CA THR A 104 44.55 19.67 -14.48
C THR A 104 43.45 20.33 -15.30
N ALA A 105 43.57 21.63 -15.60
CA ALA A 105 42.67 22.33 -16.54
C ALA A 105 42.58 21.64 -17.93
N GLN A 106 43.39 20.59 -18.19
CA GLN A 106 43.40 19.76 -19.38
C GLN A 106 42.47 18.55 -19.34
N ASP A 107 42.01 18.10 -18.17
CA ASP A 107 41.23 16.86 -18.05
C ASP A 107 39.72 17.07 -18.28
N GLY A 108 39.29 18.33 -18.40
CA GLY A 108 38.07 18.74 -19.13
C GLY A 108 36.71 18.29 -18.57
N LEU A 109 36.67 17.56 -17.45
CA LEU A 109 35.44 16.90 -16.99
C LEU A 109 35.08 17.11 -15.50
N GLY A 110 35.81 17.96 -14.77
CA GLY A 110 35.41 18.38 -13.41
C GLY A 110 35.21 17.21 -12.43
N PHE A 111 36.18 16.31 -12.35
CA PHE A 111 36.09 15.08 -11.54
C PHE A 111 36.54 15.24 -10.08
N ASP A 112 36.59 16.46 -9.56
CA ASP A 112 37.03 16.76 -8.21
C ASP A 112 36.37 18.01 -7.63
N ILE A 113 36.34 18.07 -6.31
CA ILE A 113 35.60 19.09 -5.55
C ILE A 113 36.17 20.49 -5.79
N HIS A 114 37.50 20.64 -5.90
CA HIS A 114 38.12 21.97 -6.08
C HIS A 114 38.00 22.50 -7.51
N TRP A 115 37.45 21.73 -8.44
CA TRP A 115 37.11 22.22 -9.78
C TRP A 115 36.33 23.55 -9.72
N HIS A 116 35.43 23.71 -8.74
CA HIS A 116 34.59 24.89 -8.53
C HIS A 116 35.36 26.20 -8.32
N VAL A 117 36.52 26.14 -7.66
CA VAL A 117 37.37 27.33 -7.41
C VAL A 117 38.48 27.48 -8.46
N SER A 118 38.65 26.47 -9.33
CA SER A 118 39.56 26.51 -10.48
C SER A 118 38.86 26.93 -11.79
N SER A 119 37.53 26.85 -11.80
CA SER A 119 36.64 27.22 -12.90
C SER A 119 35.85 28.47 -12.55
N ASP A 120 35.27 29.10 -13.56
CA ASP A 120 34.43 30.28 -13.37
C ASP A 120 32.98 29.82 -13.16
N VAL A 121 32.64 29.62 -11.89
CA VAL A 121 31.31 29.24 -11.41
C VAL A 121 30.68 30.45 -10.73
N GLU A 122 29.54 30.87 -11.25
CA GLU A 122 28.75 31.96 -10.73
C GLU A 122 27.40 31.44 -10.24
N TYR A 123 26.84 32.04 -9.20
CA TYR A 123 25.54 31.67 -8.67
C TYR A 123 24.77 32.88 -8.15
N ILE A 124 23.45 32.70 -8.00
CA ILE A 124 22.54 33.62 -7.31
C ILE A 124 21.86 32.81 -6.22
N ALA A 125 21.96 33.30 -4.99
CA ALA A 125 21.22 32.79 -3.83
C ALA A 125 20.08 33.74 -3.46
N ARG A 126 19.02 33.20 -2.86
CA ARG A 126 17.84 33.96 -2.42
C ARG A 126 17.98 34.50 -1.01
N ASP A 127 18.73 33.81 -0.19
CA ASP A 127 18.98 34.11 1.21
C ASP A 127 20.40 34.68 1.42
N GLU A 128 20.59 35.29 2.58
CA GLU A 128 21.85 35.96 2.94
C GLU A 128 22.96 34.97 3.31
N HIS A 129 22.61 33.74 3.73
CA HIS A 129 23.54 32.66 4.11
C HIS A 129 23.98 31.80 2.91
N HIS A 130 23.41 32.06 1.74
CA HIS A 130 23.63 31.35 0.48
C HIS A 130 23.25 29.86 0.52
N GLU A 131 22.20 29.52 1.28
CA GLU A 131 21.71 28.16 1.39
C GLU A 131 20.70 27.77 0.30
N ASP A 132 19.90 28.73 -0.18
CA ASP A 132 18.94 28.59 -1.26
C ASP A 132 19.50 29.19 -2.55
N ILE A 133 20.28 28.36 -3.26
CA ILE A 133 20.82 28.69 -4.57
C ILE A 133 19.72 28.43 -5.63
N ALA A 134 19.48 29.44 -6.45
CA ALA A 134 18.38 29.47 -7.40
C ALA A 134 18.82 29.31 -8.87
N TRP A 135 20.04 29.76 -9.14
CA TRP A 135 20.60 29.87 -10.47
C TRP A 135 22.11 29.70 -10.39
N VAL A 136 22.67 28.97 -11.35
CA VAL A 136 24.10 28.70 -11.45
C VAL A 136 24.53 28.86 -12.91
N ARG A 137 25.66 29.50 -13.15
CA ARG A 137 26.32 29.56 -14.45
C ARG A 137 27.75 29.07 -14.33
N VAL A 138 28.13 28.21 -15.27
CA VAL A 138 29.50 27.73 -15.43
C VAL A 138 30.04 28.27 -16.75
N THR A 139 31.20 28.94 -16.70
CA THR A 139 31.97 29.30 -17.89
C THR A 139 33.10 28.31 -18.11
N LEU A 140 33.02 27.56 -19.21
CA LEU A 140 34.02 26.56 -19.60
C LEU A 140 35.32 27.21 -20.10
N PRO A 141 36.45 26.48 -20.14
CA PRO A 141 37.73 27.01 -20.61
C PRO A 141 37.73 27.53 -22.06
N ASP A 142 36.78 27.06 -22.89
CA ASP A 142 36.60 27.51 -24.27
C ASP A 142 35.70 28.76 -24.40
N GLY A 143 35.21 29.29 -23.28
CA GLY A 143 34.36 30.47 -23.19
C GLY A 143 32.86 30.19 -23.39
N ARG A 144 32.45 28.93 -23.58
CA ARG A 144 31.02 28.58 -23.56
C ARG A 144 30.48 28.64 -22.13
N THR A 145 29.25 29.08 -21.99
CA THR A 145 28.53 29.11 -20.72
C THR A 145 27.43 28.05 -20.71
N VAL A 146 27.23 27.43 -19.56
CA VAL A 146 26.07 26.57 -19.27
C VAL A 146 25.36 27.17 -18.07
N GLU A 147 24.04 27.35 -18.18
CA GLU A 147 23.20 27.89 -17.11
C GLU A 147 22.25 26.81 -16.60
N TYR A 148 22.08 26.76 -15.29
CA TYR A 148 21.20 25.85 -14.58
C TYR A 148 20.25 26.66 -13.70
N ASN A 149 18.98 26.31 -13.72
CA ASN A 149 17.92 26.98 -12.99
C ASN A 149 17.22 25.98 -12.07
N ASP A 150 16.88 26.40 -10.86
CA ASP A 150 15.93 25.66 -10.03
C ASP A 150 14.56 25.64 -10.70
N VAL A 151 14.13 24.48 -11.20
CA VAL A 151 12.85 24.35 -11.92
C VAL A 151 11.63 24.29 -11.00
N THR A 152 11.81 23.99 -9.71
CA THR A 152 10.71 23.93 -8.73
C THR A 152 10.29 25.33 -8.30
N ASN A 153 11.22 26.26 -8.32
CA ASN A 153 11.01 27.65 -8.01
C ASN A 153 11.96 28.47 -8.89
N PRO A 154 11.63 28.79 -10.15
CA PRO A 154 12.56 29.49 -11.04
C PRO A 154 12.56 31.00 -10.78
N LEU A 155 13.73 31.64 -10.90
CA LEU A 155 13.82 33.10 -10.97
C LEU A 155 13.33 33.59 -12.35
N SER A 156 12.63 34.72 -12.36
CA SER A 156 12.28 35.39 -13.60
C SER A 156 13.52 36.03 -14.25
N PRO A 157 13.50 36.27 -15.57
CA PRO A 157 14.61 36.95 -16.25
C PRO A 157 14.91 38.37 -15.71
N GLU A 158 13.90 39.05 -15.14
CA GLU A 158 14.08 40.36 -14.50
C GLU A 158 14.81 40.22 -13.17
N GLU A 159 14.43 39.23 -12.35
CA GLU A 159 15.11 38.93 -11.08
C GLU A 159 16.57 38.55 -11.31
N ILE A 160 16.87 37.71 -12.30
CA ILE A 160 18.26 37.34 -12.63
C ILE A 160 19.08 38.56 -13.06
N ALA A 161 18.48 39.49 -13.81
CA ALA A 161 19.17 40.68 -14.31
C ALA A 161 19.45 41.72 -13.20
N GLU A 162 18.64 41.74 -12.15
CA GLU A 162 18.77 42.66 -11.01
C GLU A 162 19.56 42.06 -9.83
N ALA A 163 19.62 40.73 -9.74
CA ALA A 163 20.30 40.01 -8.66
C ALA A 163 21.81 40.26 -8.63
N GLU A 164 22.38 40.18 -7.42
CA GLU A 164 23.82 40.14 -7.24
C GLU A 164 24.34 38.75 -7.60
N THR A 165 25.07 38.65 -8.70
CA THR A 165 25.79 37.42 -9.05
C THR A 165 27.08 37.31 -8.24
N LYS A 166 27.29 36.18 -7.58
CA LYS A 166 28.53 35.87 -6.85
C LYS A 166 29.34 34.82 -7.60
N THR A 167 30.65 35.00 -7.62
CA THR A 167 31.60 33.98 -8.08
C THR A 167 31.93 33.08 -6.90
N MET A 168 31.79 31.77 -7.11
CA MET A 168 32.09 30.75 -6.10
C MET A 168 33.53 30.90 -5.59
N ASP A 169 33.69 30.94 -4.28
CA ASP A 169 34.99 31.03 -3.62
C ASP A 169 35.19 29.91 -2.59
N CYS A 170 36.33 29.94 -1.88
CA CYS A 170 36.66 28.89 -0.92
C CYS A 170 35.67 28.85 0.25
N VAL A 171 35.16 30.00 0.73
CA VAL A 171 34.32 30.05 1.93
C VAL A 171 32.88 29.63 1.66
N ASP A 172 32.43 29.63 0.40
CA ASP A 172 31.12 29.07 0.03
C ASP A 172 31.02 27.57 0.36
N CYS A 173 32.15 26.86 0.35
CA CYS A 173 32.27 25.45 0.75
C CYS A 173 32.90 25.31 2.15
N HIS A 174 33.95 26.06 2.45
CA HIS A 174 34.72 25.99 3.69
C HIS A 174 34.25 27.00 4.75
N ASN A 175 32.93 27.18 4.87
CA ASN A 175 32.32 28.24 5.69
C ASN A 175 32.55 28.10 7.21
N ARG A 176 32.95 26.92 7.70
CA ARG A 176 33.17 26.64 9.15
C ARG A 176 34.61 26.30 9.55
N VAL A 177 35.60 26.52 8.69
CA VAL A 177 37.00 26.13 8.97
C VAL A 177 37.66 26.84 10.17
N GLY A 178 37.17 28.02 10.53
CA GLY A 178 37.67 28.79 11.67
C GLY A 178 36.91 28.55 12.97
N HIS A 179 35.64 28.18 12.87
CA HIS A 179 34.71 28.04 14.00
C HIS A 179 33.82 26.81 13.78
N PRO A 180 34.35 25.58 13.97
CA PRO A 180 33.59 24.36 13.79
C PRO A 180 32.52 24.20 14.88
N PHE A 181 31.30 23.85 14.45
CA PHE A 181 30.18 23.45 15.31
C PHE A 181 29.73 22.04 14.90
N PRO A 182 30.49 21.00 15.26
CA PRO A 182 30.17 19.64 14.85
C PRO A 182 28.87 19.15 15.52
N PRO A 183 28.09 18.29 14.83
CA PRO A 183 26.92 17.65 15.41
C PRO A 183 27.28 16.83 16.66
N PRO A 184 26.34 16.69 17.60
CA PRO A 184 26.54 15.87 18.80
C PRO A 184 26.97 14.43 18.49
N GLU A 185 26.38 13.81 17.46
CA GLU A 185 26.72 12.45 17.05
C GLU A 185 28.21 12.30 16.70
N ASP A 186 28.76 13.24 15.92
CA ASP A 186 30.17 13.25 15.52
C ASP A 186 31.11 13.44 16.73
N LEU A 187 30.71 14.26 17.69
CA LEU A 187 31.48 14.50 18.92
C LEU A 187 31.53 13.24 19.79
N VAL A 188 30.37 12.59 19.98
CA VAL A 188 30.29 11.36 20.78
C VAL A 188 31.04 10.21 20.09
N ASP A 189 30.87 10.02 18.79
CA ASP A 189 31.61 8.98 18.05
C ASP A 189 33.13 9.19 18.11
N ARG A 190 33.59 10.44 17.99
CA ARG A 190 35.01 10.77 18.13
C ARG A 190 35.49 10.46 19.54
N ALA A 191 34.74 10.84 20.56
CA ALA A 191 35.11 10.57 21.94
C ALA A 191 35.19 9.06 22.23
N MET A 192 34.30 8.26 21.65
CA MET A 192 34.37 6.79 21.75
C MET A 192 35.56 6.22 20.99
N ALA A 193 35.83 6.69 19.77
CA ALA A 193 36.97 6.26 18.97
C ALA A 193 38.32 6.62 19.63
N ASP A 194 38.40 7.75 20.30
CA ASP A 194 39.57 8.23 21.03
C ASP A 194 39.71 7.59 22.42
N GLY A 195 38.73 6.79 22.86
CA GLY A 195 38.71 6.10 24.15
C GLY A 195 38.38 7.01 25.35
N LEU A 196 37.84 8.20 25.11
CA LEU A 196 37.36 9.12 26.14
C LEU A 196 35.99 8.69 26.69
N LEU A 197 35.18 8.04 25.86
CA LEU A 197 33.95 7.35 26.26
C LEU A 197 34.14 5.84 26.05
N ASN A 198 34.10 5.05 27.12
CA ASN A 198 34.37 3.61 27.02
C ASN A 198 33.19 2.87 26.37
N PRO A 199 33.36 2.22 25.19
CA PRO A 199 32.30 1.45 24.53
C PRO A 199 31.92 0.16 25.27
N ASP A 200 32.71 -0.30 26.24
CA ASP A 200 32.35 -1.46 27.09
C ASP A 200 31.25 -1.12 28.12
N LEU A 201 30.91 0.16 28.28
CA LEU A 201 29.77 0.57 29.09
C LEU A 201 28.47 0.35 28.29
N PRO A 202 27.49 -0.42 28.82
CA PRO A 202 26.22 -0.66 28.14
C PRO A 202 25.54 0.66 27.78
N TYR A 203 25.09 0.78 26.51
CA TYR A 203 24.37 1.94 25.99
C TYR A 203 25.09 3.30 26.17
N ALA A 204 26.42 3.31 26.27
CA ALA A 204 27.21 4.54 26.44
C ALA A 204 26.90 5.60 25.38
N LYS A 205 26.82 5.20 24.11
CA LYS A 205 26.48 6.07 22.98
C LYS A 205 25.10 6.68 23.15
N GLN A 206 24.10 5.85 23.47
CA GLN A 206 22.72 6.31 23.65
C GLN A 206 22.61 7.28 24.82
N LEU A 207 23.12 6.91 26.00
CA LEU A 207 23.08 7.76 27.18
C LEU A 207 23.73 9.12 26.93
N MET A 208 24.92 9.12 26.30
CA MET A 208 25.62 10.37 26.01
C MET A 208 24.81 11.24 25.05
N LEU A 209 24.27 10.66 23.97
CA LEU A 209 23.39 11.40 23.05
C LEU A 209 22.17 11.97 23.77
N ASP A 210 21.46 11.15 24.55
CA ASP A 210 20.27 11.57 25.30
C ASP A 210 20.58 12.78 26.21
N LEU A 211 21.78 12.81 26.81
CA LEU A 211 22.23 13.95 27.63
C LEU A 211 22.61 15.18 26.81
N VAL A 212 23.28 15.04 25.67
CA VAL A 212 23.79 16.21 24.92
C VAL A 212 22.80 16.74 23.88
N THR A 213 21.70 16.03 23.63
CA THR A 213 20.65 16.45 22.68
C THR A 213 19.29 16.72 23.33
N ALA A 214 19.16 16.54 24.64
CA ALA A 214 17.89 16.82 25.33
C ALA A 214 17.53 18.32 25.30
N ASP A 215 16.23 18.62 25.27
CA ASP A 215 15.75 20.00 25.30
C ASP A 215 15.75 20.52 26.75
N TYR A 216 16.85 21.18 27.13
CA TYR A 216 16.99 21.85 28.42
C TYR A 216 16.68 23.34 28.29
N GLY A 217 16.02 23.92 29.29
CA GLY A 217 15.74 25.35 29.33
C GLY A 217 16.97 26.23 29.61
N SER A 218 18.08 25.63 30.06
CA SER A 218 19.35 26.33 30.27
C SER A 218 20.53 25.37 30.32
N GLN A 219 21.75 25.89 30.09
CA GLN A 219 22.99 25.13 30.28
C GLN A 219 23.17 24.63 31.74
N GLU A 220 22.68 25.38 32.74
CA GLU A 220 22.72 24.95 34.15
C GLU A 220 21.85 23.69 34.36
N GLU A 221 20.64 23.67 33.80
CA GLU A 221 19.75 22.50 33.85
C GLU A 221 20.36 21.28 33.12
N ALA A 222 21.02 21.49 31.99
CA ALA A 222 21.73 20.45 31.27
C ALA A 222 22.86 19.82 32.12
N LEU A 223 23.64 20.65 32.82
CA LEU A 223 24.71 20.19 33.70
C LEU A 223 24.17 19.44 34.93
N GLU A 224 23.05 19.87 35.51
CA GLU A 224 22.40 19.13 36.61
C GLU A 224 21.96 17.72 36.16
N ALA A 225 21.55 17.54 34.90
CA ALA A 225 21.17 16.22 34.38
C ALA A 225 22.35 15.23 34.35
N VAL A 226 23.58 15.73 34.16
CA VAL A 226 24.80 14.89 34.16
C VAL A 226 25.06 14.25 35.52
N GLU A 227 24.68 14.92 36.62
CA GLU A 227 24.85 14.36 37.98
C GLU A 227 24.13 13.01 38.16
N THR A 228 23.10 12.76 37.35
CA THR A 228 22.31 11.53 37.39
C THR A 228 22.99 10.33 36.73
N VAL A 229 24.06 10.52 35.93
CA VAL A 229 24.73 9.44 35.18
C VAL A 229 25.18 8.29 36.10
N HIS A 230 25.76 8.61 37.24
CA HIS A 230 26.18 7.60 38.22
C HIS A 230 25.00 6.81 38.80
N GLU A 231 23.90 7.51 39.10
CA GLU A 231 22.69 6.87 39.64
C GLU A 231 22.04 5.97 38.60
N GLN A 232 21.96 6.42 37.34
CA GLN A 232 21.42 5.65 36.22
C GLN A 232 22.19 4.34 36.01
N TYR A 233 23.53 4.38 35.96
CA TYR A 233 24.34 3.16 35.85
C TYR A 233 24.28 2.29 37.12
N ALA A 234 24.25 2.89 38.31
CA ALA A 234 24.17 2.12 39.56
C ALA A 234 22.82 1.39 39.71
N GLU A 235 21.74 1.94 39.17
CA GLU A 235 20.40 1.33 39.19
C GLU A 235 20.24 0.29 38.08
N ALA A 236 20.59 0.63 36.84
CA ALA A 236 20.39 -0.24 35.67
C ALA A 236 21.44 -1.34 35.56
N TYR A 237 22.71 -1.06 35.90
CA TYR A 237 23.84 -1.97 35.74
C TYR A 237 24.76 -2.02 36.99
N PRO A 238 24.28 -2.53 38.14
CA PRO A 238 25.03 -2.48 39.41
C PRO A 238 26.41 -3.15 39.37
N GLU A 239 26.56 -4.22 38.60
CA GLU A 239 27.84 -4.93 38.45
C GLU A 239 28.84 -4.13 37.61
N ILE A 240 28.37 -3.50 36.52
CA ILE A 240 29.17 -2.59 35.67
C ILE A 240 29.57 -1.36 36.46
N ALA A 241 28.65 -0.75 37.21
CA ALA A 241 28.95 0.41 38.06
C ALA A 241 30.02 0.11 39.12
N ALA A 242 30.08 -1.12 39.63
CA ALA A 242 31.13 -1.55 40.54
C ALA A 242 32.46 -1.87 39.84
N GLN A 243 32.42 -2.32 38.58
CA GLN A 243 33.59 -2.72 37.80
C GLN A 243 34.29 -1.52 37.13
N TYR A 244 33.52 -0.55 36.64
CA TYR A 244 33.98 0.59 35.83
C TYR A 244 33.60 1.96 36.42
N PRO A 245 33.87 2.23 37.72
CA PRO A 245 33.47 3.50 38.34
C PRO A 245 34.24 4.71 37.78
N GLU A 246 35.48 4.52 37.34
CA GLU A 246 36.31 5.59 36.78
C GLU A 246 35.84 5.95 35.36
N GLU A 247 35.41 4.97 34.58
CA GLU A 247 34.91 5.18 33.22
C GLU A 247 33.54 5.85 33.22
N ILE A 248 32.68 5.55 34.20
CA ILE A 248 31.41 6.28 34.39
C ILE A 248 31.67 7.74 34.79
N GLU A 249 32.65 8.00 35.65
CA GLU A 249 33.08 9.37 35.99
C GLU A 249 33.63 10.11 34.76
N MET A 250 34.45 9.45 33.93
CA MET A 250 34.95 10.03 32.68
C MET A 250 33.81 10.31 31.69
N ALA A 251 32.80 9.43 31.61
CA ALA A 251 31.61 9.67 30.80
C ALA A 251 30.83 10.89 31.31
N ALA A 252 30.63 11.05 32.62
CA ALA A 252 29.99 12.23 33.18
C ALA A 252 30.78 13.50 32.87
N GLY A 253 32.10 13.52 33.11
CA GLY A 253 32.95 14.67 32.81
C GLY A 253 32.98 15.04 31.31
N LEU A 254 32.94 14.05 30.42
CA LEU A 254 32.81 14.28 28.98
C LEU A 254 31.44 14.89 28.64
N ALA A 255 30.36 14.42 29.26
CA ALA A 255 29.03 14.99 29.04
C ALA A 255 29.00 16.48 29.43
N GLU A 256 29.62 16.86 30.57
CA GLU A 256 29.76 18.26 30.96
C GLU A 256 30.51 19.09 29.89
N GLU A 257 31.65 18.58 29.40
CA GLU A 257 32.44 19.25 28.37
C GLU A 257 31.64 19.46 27.08
N LEU A 258 30.95 18.42 26.61
CA LEU A 258 30.13 18.47 25.40
C LEU A 258 28.92 19.40 25.57
N ILE A 259 28.28 19.41 26.75
CA ILE A 259 27.17 20.33 27.05
C ILE A 259 27.64 21.79 26.99
N LEU A 260 28.82 22.10 27.55
CA LEU A 260 29.40 23.44 27.48
C LEU A 260 29.71 23.88 26.03
N GLN A 261 29.94 22.92 25.13
CA GLN A 261 30.19 23.18 23.72
C GLN A 261 28.91 23.31 22.87
N LEU A 262 27.87 22.52 23.18
CA LEU A 262 26.67 22.37 22.37
C LEU A 262 25.50 23.25 22.82
N TYR A 263 25.41 23.56 24.12
CA TYR A 263 24.37 24.44 24.66
C TYR A 263 24.91 25.87 24.78
N PHE A 264 24.37 26.75 23.93
CA PHE A 264 24.76 28.15 23.89
C PHE A 264 24.10 28.97 24.99
N GLU A 265 24.75 30.05 25.43
CA GLU A 265 24.19 30.98 26.42
C GLU A 265 22.93 31.69 25.92
N GLU A 266 22.82 31.90 24.61
CA GLU A 266 21.66 32.51 23.97
C GLU A 266 20.55 31.46 23.75
N PRO A 267 19.35 31.67 24.32
CA PRO A 267 18.27 30.70 24.23
C PRO A 267 17.84 30.44 22.78
N GLY A 268 17.69 29.16 22.43
CA GLY A 268 17.19 28.74 21.11
C GLY A 268 18.24 28.70 20.00
N ILE A 269 19.50 29.00 20.30
CA ILE A 269 20.62 28.75 19.37
C ILE A 269 21.21 27.37 19.64
N THR A 270 21.44 26.61 18.58
CA THR A 270 22.01 25.27 18.58
C THR A 270 23.11 25.16 17.52
N TRP A 271 23.74 23.98 17.42
CA TRP A 271 24.70 23.70 16.36
C TRP A 271 24.05 23.71 14.96
N GLU A 272 22.73 23.50 14.86
CA GLU A 272 21.98 23.48 13.60
C GLU A 272 21.90 24.87 12.95
N ASP A 273 21.96 25.94 13.75
CA ASP A 273 22.00 27.33 13.25
C ASP A 273 23.33 27.68 12.58
N PHE A 274 24.29 26.75 12.59
CA PHE A 274 25.63 26.93 12.03
C PHE A 274 25.93 25.90 10.94
N PRO A 275 25.29 25.99 9.75
CA PRO A 275 25.46 25.02 8.68
C PRO A 275 26.92 24.86 8.28
N ASP A 276 27.33 23.63 7.95
CA ASP A 276 28.67 23.28 7.46
C ASP A 276 28.56 22.73 6.04
N HIS A 277 29.15 23.46 5.10
CA HIS A 277 28.99 23.19 3.68
C HIS A 277 29.97 22.14 3.14
N ASN A 278 30.87 21.61 3.98
CA ASN A 278 31.84 20.56 3.61
C ASN A 278 31.27 19.14 3.62
N LYS A 279 29.98 19.00 3.95
CA LYS A 279 29.32 17.72 4.16
C LYS A 279 27.86 17.78 3.72
N HIS A 280 27.26 16.60 3.62
CA HIS A 280 25.89 16.42 3.15
C HIS A 280 25.13 15.36 3.97
N LYS A 281 25.36 15.28 5.29
CA LYS A 281 24.60 14.37 6.19
C LYS A 281 23.59 15.14 7.04
N GLU A 282 24.03 16.23 7.70
CA GLU A 282 23.14 17.08 8.51
C GLU A 282 22.70 18.37 7.80
N PHE A 283 23.48 18.83 6.83
CA PHE A 283 23.23 20.06 6.07
C PHE A 283 23.34 19.79 4.57
N PRO A 284 22.69 20.59 3.69
CA PRO A 284 22.70 20.33 2.25
C PRO A 284 24.09 20.36 1.61
N GLY A 285 24.99 21.24 2.07
CA GLY A 285 26.33 21.41 1.52
C GLY A 285 26.33 21.54 0.00
N CYS A 286 26.93 20.58 -0.70
CA CYS A 286 26.99 20.56 -2.17
C CYS A 286 25.60 20.40 -2.83
N PHE A 287 24.65 19.76 -2.14
CA PHE A 287 23.28 19.56 -2.63
C PHE A 287 22.45 20.84 -2.67
N ARG A 288 22.99 21.99 -2.28
CA ARG A 288 22.38 23.28 -2.66
C ARG A 288 22.27 23.46 -4.17
N CYS A 289 23.22 22.90 -4.93
CA CYS A 289 23.21 22.89 -6.39
C CYS A 289 23.04 21.48 -6.98
N HIS A 290 23.66 20.46 -6.37
CA HIS A 290 23.70 19.08 -6.88
C HIS A 290 22.47 18.24 -6.46
N ASN A 291 21.28 18.81 -6.54
CA ASN A 291 20.05 18.25 -5.95
C ASN A 291 19.09 17.60 -6.95
N GLY A 292 19.36 17.67 -8.25
CA GLY A 292 18.44 17.17 -9.28
C GLY A 292 17.37 18.17 -9.73
N LYS A 293 17.16 19.29 -9.02
CA LYS A 293 16.24 20.37 -9.45
C LYS A 293 16.90 21.48 -10.26
N HIS A 294 18.22 21.59 -10.25
CA HIS A 294 18.97 22.55 -11.06
C HIS A 294 19.22 22.01 -12.46
N LEU A 295 18.44 22.49 -13.43
CA LEU A 295 18.44 21.97 -14.79
C LEU A 295 18.78 23.04 -15.83
N THR A 296 19.38 22.61 -16.93
CA THR A 296 19.44 23.40 -18.17
C THR A 296 18.06 23.48 -18.83
N ASP A 297 17.91 24.35 -19.84
CA ASP A 297 16.70 24.42 -20.67
C ASP A 297 16.37 23.10 -21.39
N ASP A 298 17.39 22.25 -21.62
CA ASP A 298 17.25 20.93 -22.23
C ASP A 298 16.93 19.82 -21.21
N GLY A 299 16.81 20.17 -19.91
CA GLY A 299 16.49 19.23 -18.84
C GLY A 299 17.68 18.42 -18.34
N GLU A 300 18.92 18.87 -18.57
CA GLU A 300 20.12 18.24 -18.01
C GLU A 300 20.41 18.81 -16.63
N SER A 301 20.52 17.94 -15.63
CA SER A 301 20.84 18.35 -14.27
C SER A 301 22.31 18.70 -14.09
N ILE A 302 22.61 19.52 -13.08
CA ILE A 302 23.96 19.53 -12.51
C ILE A 302 24.23 18.11 -11.98
N ARG A 303 25.25 17.46 -12.53
CA ARG A 303 25.60 16.07 -12.21
C ARG A 303 25.65 15.84 -10.71
N LEU A 304 24.88 14.88 -10.19
CA LEU A 304 24.80 14.59 -8.76
C LEU A 304 25.28 13.19 -8.37
N HIS A 305 26.17 12.60 -9.19
CA HIS A 305 26.68 11.26 -8.88
C HIS A 305 27.49 11.28 -7.59
N CYS A 306 27.19 10.33 -6.70
CA CYS A 306 27.90 10.16 -5.44
C CYS A 306 29.42 10.00 -5.67
N ASN A 307 29.79 9.37 -6.80
CA ASN A 307 31.17 9.08 -7.13
C ASN A 307 31.97 10.32 -7.67
N ILE A 308 31.35 11.49 -7.85
CA ILE A 308 32.06 12.70 -8.34
C ILE A 308 32.88 13.35 -7.24
N CYS A 309 32.36 13.38 -6.00
CA CYS A 309 33.01 14.03 -4.87
C CYS A 309 33.87 13.06 -4.06
N HIS A 310 33.44 11.81 -3.95
CA HIS A 310 34.15 10.76 -3.23
C HIS A 310 34.01 9.42 -3.95
N SER A 311 34.75 8.37 -3.56
CA SER A 311 34.40 7.01 -3.99
C SER A 311 33.10 6.56 -3.34
N ILE A 312 32.43 5.56 -3.91
CA ILE A 312 31.29 4.91 -3.23
C ILE A 312 31.74 4.47 -1.82
N PRO A 313 31.02 4.86 -0.75
CA PRO A 313 31.38 4.49 0.61
C PRO A 313 31.31 2.99 0.81
N ALA A 314 32.29 2.44 1.50
CA ALA A 314 32.31 1.03 1.89
C ALA A 314 32.34 0.93 3.41
N THR A 315 31.26 0.39 3.97
CA THR A 315 31.09 0.20 5.42
C THR A 315 31.43 -1.24 5.79
N VAL A 316 32.16 -1.40 6.89
CA VAL A 316 32.54 -2.70 7.45
C VAL A 316 32.35 -2.68 8.96
N GLY A 317 32.21 -3.86 9.58
CA GLY A 317 32.16 -3.98 11.04
C GLY A 317 33.49 -3.54 11.69
N GLY A 318 33.44 -3.08 12.95
CA GLY A 318 34.63 -2.53 13.64
C GLY A 318 35.82 -3.49 13.82
N GLU A 319 35.61 -4.80 13.71
CA GLU A 319 36.67 -5.82 13.75
C GLU A 319 37.11 -6.28 12.35
N GLU A 320 36.41 -5.87 11.30
CA GLU A 320 36.68 -6.26 9.93
C GLU A 320 37.82 -5.42 9.33
N PRO A 321 38.63 -6.00 8.43
CA PRO A 321 39.68 -5.24 7.77
C PRO A 321 39.10 -4.16 6.85
N PRO A 322 39.80 -3.03 6.64
CA PRO A 322 39.38 -2.02 5.68
C PRO A 322 39.12 -2.63 4.29
N PRO A 323 38.03 -2.26 3.61
CA PRO A 323 37.68 -2.79 2.31
C PRO A 323 38.67 -2.30 1.24
N ALA A 324 38.68 -2.99 0.10
CA ALA A 324 39.45 -2.53 -1.05
C ALA A 324 38.75 -1.32 -1.70
N VAL A 325 39.28 -0.12 -1.47
CA VAL A 325 38.77 1.11 -2.08
C VAL A 325 39.45 1.33 -3.44
N PRO A 326 38.70 1.48 -4.55
CA PRO A 326 39.29 1.79 -5.85
C PRO A 326 39.98 3.15 -5.82
N LEU A 327 41.28 3.19 -6.14
CA LEU A 327 42.11 4.40 -6.13
C LEU A 327 42.17 5.13 -7.48
N GLY A 328 41.45 4.63 -8.49
CA GLY A 328 41.42 5.19 -9.83
C GLY A 328 40.03 5.03 -10.44
N PRO A 329 39.77 5.72 -11.57
CA PRO A 329 38.50 5.60 -12.28
C PRO A 329 38.27 4.14 -12.69
N LEU A 330 37.06 3.65 -12.43
CA LEU A 330 36.59 2.37 -12.94
C LEU A 330 36.12 2.57 -14.38
N ASP A 331 36.32 1.56 -15.23
CA ASP A 331 35.72 1.59 -16.57
C ASP A 331 34.21 1.44 -16.41
N GLU A 332 33.49 2.56 -16.58
CA GLU A 332 32.04 2.61 -16.52
C GLU A 332 31.44 2.77 -17.92
N PRO A 333 30.26 2.17 -18.18
CA PRO A 333 29.53 2.40 -19.43
C PRO A 333 29.22 3.88 -19.66
N ASP A 334 29.12 4.30 -20.93
CA ASP A 334 28.86 5.71 -21.29
C ASP A 334 27.61 6.30 -20.61
N TYR A 335 26.58 5.48 -20.37
CA TYR A 335 25.34 5.94 -19.72
C TYR A 335 25.54 6.33 -18.24
N HIS A 336 26.59 5.83 -17.56
CA HIS A 336 26.96 6.28 -16.21
C HIS A 336 27.53 7.70 -16.19
N LEU A 337 27.87 8.27 -17.36
CA LEU A 337 28.41 9.62 -17.48
C LEU A 337 27.36 10.65 -17.86
N GLU A 338 26.13 10.21 -18.12
CA GLU A 338 25.01 11.08 -18.47
C GLU A 338 24.64 11.99 -17.30
N ALA A 339 24.33 13.25 -17.58
CA ALA A 339 24.07 14.24 -16.52
C ALA A 339 22.98 13.79 -15.54
N ASN A 340 21.93 13.16 -16.08
CA ASN A 340 20.74 12.74 -15.36
C ASN A 340 20.77 11.30 -14.83
N PHE A 341 21.87 10.57 -14.98
CA PHE A 341 21.91 9.13 -14.65
C PHE A 341 21.42 8.82 -13.23
N ILE A 342 21.71 9.64 -12.21
CA ILE A 342 21.16 9.38 -10.86
C ILE A 342 19.63 9.48 -10.81
N ALA A 343 19.01 10.38 -11.57
CA ALA A 343 17.56 10.40 -11.70
C ALA A 343 17.02 9.24 -12.56
N ASP A 344 17.80 8.75 -13.53
CA ASP A 344 17.32 7.77 -14.52
C ASP A 344 17.60 6.32 -14.16
N HIS A 345 18.62 6.04 -13.35
CA HIS A 345 19.00 4.67 -13.02
C HIS A 345 17.88 3.90 -12.33
N ARG A 346 16.96 4.58 -11.61
CA ARG A 346 15.77 3.97 -11.01
C ARG A 346 14.83 3.34 -12.04
N PHE A 347 14.83 3.84 -13.27
CA PHE A 347 14.04 3.32 -14.40
C PHE A 347 14.83 2.31 -15.24
N GLN A 348 16.16 2.44 -15.29
CA GLN A 348 17.04 1.66 -16.16
C GLN A 348 17.62 0.42 -15.47
N ALA A 349 17.74 0.43 -14.14
CA ALA A 349 18.30 -0.68 -13.39
C ALA A 349 17.44 -1.91 -13.59
N ASP A 350 18.05 -3.00 -14.06
CA ASP A 350 17.44 -4.29 -14.33
C ASP A 350 18.41 -5.41 -13.93
N GLU A 351 18.05 -6.66 -14.22
CA GLU A 351 18.91 -7.82 -13.91
C GLU A 351 20.29 -7.75 -14.59
N SER A 352 20.47 -6.97 -15.66
CA SER A 352 21.78 -6.83 -16.33
C SER A 352 22.81 -6.09 -15.48
N CYS A 353 22.37 -5.28 -14.52
CA CYS A 353 23.27 -4.59 -13.58
C CYS A 353 23.96 -5.57 -12.63
N GLU A 354 23.40 -6.77 -12.41
CA GLU A 354 23.91 -7.73 -11.43
C GLU A 354 25.33 -8.22 -11.74
N GLU A 355 25.72 -8.24 -13.02
CA GLU A 355 27.05 -8.69 -13.44
C GLU A 355 28.16 -7.82 -12.83
N CYS A 356 27.88 -6.55 -12.59
CA CYS A 356 28.85 -5.57 -12.06
C CYS A 356 28.56 -5.18 -10.60
N HIS A 357 27.28 -5.08 -10.23
CA HIS A 357 26.85 -4.49 -8.94
C HIS A 357 26.45 -5.53 -7.88
N GLY A 358 26.42 -6.82 -8.25
CA GLY A 358 25.87 -7.88 -7.41
C GLY A 358 24.33 -7.89 -7.47
N VAL A 359 23.71 -8.73 -6.65
CA VAL A 359 22.24 -8.90 -6.65
C VAL A 359 21.56 -7.54 -6.49
N VAL A 360 20.63 -7.25 -7.40
CA VAL A 360 19.81 -6.05 -7.30
C VAL A 360 18.79 -6.28 -6.20
N GLY A 361 19.02 -5.62 -5.07
CA GLY A 361 18.16 -5.67 -3.90
C GLY A 361 18.37 -4.41 -3.08
N PHE A 362 17.26 -3.76 -2.72
CA PHE A 362 17.29 -2.59 -1.84
C PHE A 362 17.46 -3.04 -0.40
N GLY A 363 18.24 -2.29 0.37
CA GLY A 363 18.52 -2.58 1.76
C GLY A 363 19.62 -1.70 2.33
N ASP A 364 20.01 -2.02 3.55
CA ASP A 364 20.99 -1.31 4.36
C ASP A 364 22.03 -2.26 4.99
N ASP A 365 22.16 -3.48 4.46
CA ASP A 365 23.03 -4.52 5.03
C ASP A 365 24.42 -4.60 4.39
N ASP A 366 24.71 -3.70 3.45
CA ASP A 366 25.97 -3.61 2.70
C ASP A 366 26.34 -4.89 1.91
N SER A 367 25.36 -5.76 1.63
CA SER A 367 25.57 -7.03 0.92
C SER A 367 25.79 -6.88 -0.60
N SER A 368 25.31 -5.77 -1.18
CA SER A 368 25.50 -5.41 -2.59
C SER A 368 25.60 -3.90 -2.77
N PHE A 369 25.88 -3.43 -3.99
CA PHE A 369 25.85 -2.00 -4.29
C PHE A 369 24.47 -1.38 -4.02
N CYS A 370 23.40 -2.09 -4.36
CA CYS A 370 22.01 -1.64 -4.19
C CYS A 370 21.54 -1.71 -2.72
N ALA A 371 22.18 -2.53 -1.89
CA ALA A 371 21.90 -2.65 -0.45
C ALA A 371 22.90 -1.84 0.42
N ASN A 372 23.59 -0.87 -0.17
CA ASN A 372 24.58 -0.06 0.54
C ASN A 372 23.90 0.89 1.55
N SER A 373 24.25 0.72 2.83
CA SER A 373 23.71 1.48 3.97
C SER A 373 23.96 2.98 3.86
N SER A 374 25.06 3.36 3.21
CA SER A 374 25.49 4.76 3.04
C SER A 374 24.94 5.41 1.77
N CYS A 375 24.19 4.67 0.94
CA CYS A 375 23.57 5.17 -0.28
C CYS A 375 22.06 4.92 -0.28
N HIS A 376 21.61 3.69 -0.50
CA HIS A 376 20.20 3.35 -0.58
C HIS A 376 19.57 3.08 0.80
N GLY A 377 20.38 2.80 1.83
CA GLY A 377 19.94 2.69 3.22
C GLY A 377 19.82 4.01 3.99
N THR A 378 20.04 5.16 3.33
CA THR A 378 19.98 6.49 3.97
C THR A 378 19.00 7.43 3.27
N SER A 379 18.44 8.37 4.04
CA SER A 379 17.58 9.43 3.53
C SER A 379 18.40 10.57 2.92
N TRP A 380 17.88 11.16 1.83
CA TRP A 380 18.50 12.27 1.10
C TRP A 380 17.53 13.46 0.97
N PRO A 381 17.25 14.20 2.06
CA PRO A 381 16.18 15.19 2.12
C PRO A 381 16.36 16.39 1.18
N TRP A 382 17.57 16.63 0.67
CA TRP A 382 17.86 17.75 -0.23
C TRP A 382 18.02 17.33 -1.69
N VAL A 383 17.80 16.06 -2.00
CA VAL A 383 17.82 15.55 -3.37
C VAL A 383 16.37 15.39 -3.84
N ASP A 384 16.03 16.07 -4.93
CA ASP A 384 14.74 16.00 -5.59
C ASP A 384 14.94 15.53 -7.02
N LEU A 385 14.79 14.21 -7.23
CA LEU A 385 14.93 13.55 -8.52
C LEU A 385 13.66 13.62 -9.37
N ASP A 386 12.56 14.17 -8.83
CA ASP A 386 11.27 14.30 -9.50
C ASP A 386 10.95 15.75 -9.88
N ALA A 387 11.74 16.72 -9.40
CA ALA A 387 11.62 18.15 -9.71
C ALA A 387 11.38 18.43 -11.20
N ALA A 388 12.09 17.72 -12.07
CA ALA A 388 12.00 17.86 -13.52
C ALA A 388 10.72 17.23 -14.10
N TYR A 389 10.27 16.13 -13.51
CA TYR A 389 9.23 15.25 -14.04
C TYR A 389 8.40 14.67 -12.89
N PRO A 390 7.52 15.47 -12.26
CA PRO A 390 6.64 14.96 -11.23
C PRO A 390 5.76 13.85 -11.80
N HIS A 391 5.61 12.77 -11.05
CA HIS A 391 4.84 11.62 -11.50
C HIS A 391 3.38 12.04 -11.77
N PRO A 392 2.80 11.71 -12.94
CA PRO A 392 1.49 12.24 -13.36
C PRO A 392 0.32 11.71 -12.53
N ILE A 393 0.54 10.62 -11.81
CA ILE A 393 -0.40 10.04 -10.84
C ILE A 393 0.26 9.97 -9.46
N GLU A 394 -0.57 10.06 -8.42
CA GLU A 394 -0.14 9.80 -7.05
C GLU A 394 0.16 8.30 -6.91
N LEU A 395 1.37 7.95 -6.47
CA LEU A 395 1.76 6.57 -6.24
C LEU A 395 1.24 6.16 -4.86
N GLU A 396 0.07 5.53 -4.83
CA GLU A 396 -0.60 5.06 -3.62
C GLU A 396 -0.68 3.52 -3.58
N GLY A 397 -0.90 2.96 -2.40
CA GLY A 397 -1.07 1.52 -2.19
C GLY A 397 0.09 0.71 -2.76
N ALA A 398 -0.22 -0.32 -3.55
CA ALA A 398 0.79 -1.21 -4.12
C ALA A 398 1.72 -0.52 -5.15
N HIS A 399 1.26 0.54 -5.82
CA HIS A 399 2.10 1.29 -6.77
C HIS A 399 3.19 2.10 -6.07
N ALA A 400 2.99 2.49 -4.80
CA ALA A 400 4.01 3.16 -4.00
C ALA A 400 5.18 2.24 -3.63
N GLU A 401 4.92 0.93 -3.53
CA GLU A 401 5.89 -0.10 -3.17
C GLU A 401 6.56 -0.73 -4.41
N ALA A 402 5.99 -0.52 -5.60
CA ALA A 402 6.49 -1.07 -6.85
C ALA A 402 7.82 -0.42 -7.26
N TRP A 403 8.71 -1.22 -7.84
CA TRP A 403 9.97 -0.71 -8.34
C TRP A 403 9.74 0.04 -9.66
N CYS A 404 10.26 1.26 -9.79
CA CYS A 404 10.03 2.10 -10.95
C CYS A 404 10.35 1.39 -12.28
N HIS A 405 11.41 0.59 -12.33
CA HIS A 405 11.77 -0.19 -13.52
C HIS A 405 10.64 -1.11 -14.02
N GLU A 406 9.85 -1.71 -13.12
CA GLU A 406 8.76 -2.63 -13.49
C GLU A 406 7.66 -1.94 -14.31
N CYS A 407 7.47 -0.64 -14.09
CA CYS A 407 6.51 0.18 -14.83
C CYS A 407 7.16 0.89 -16.03
N HIS A 408 8.43 1.29 -15.88
CA HIS A 408 9.09 2.17 -16.84
C HIS A 408 9.89 1.42 -17.91
N ALA A 409 10.41 0.23 -17.62
CA ALA A 409 11.21 -0.59 -18.52
C ALA A 409 12.32 0.19 -19.27
N GLY A 410 13.00 1.10 -18.56
CA GLY A 410 14.05 1.98 -19.09
C GLY A 410 13.57 3.32 -19.67
N GLU A 411 12.27 3.53 -19.84
CA GLU A 411 11.70 4.77 -20.38
C GLU A 411 11.29 5.74 -19.25
N ARG A 412 11.70 7.00 -19.33
CA ARG A 412 11.34 8.01 -18.30
C ARG A 412 9.86 8.36 -18.29
N GLN A 413 9.20 8.33 -19.45
CA GLN A 413 7.79 8.69 -19.62
C GLN A 413 7.05 7.63 -20.44
N PRO A 414 6.81 6.44 -19.86
CA PRO A 414 5.98 5.43 -20.51
C PRO A 414 4.55 5.95 -20.68
N GLU A 415 3.83 5.39 -21.64
CA GLU A 415 2.40 5.70 -21.80
C GLU A 415 1.62 5.09 -20.63
N TYR A 416 0.97 5.94 -19.84
CA TYR A 416 0.22 5.53 -18.65
C TYR A 416 -1.13 4.94 -19.05
N VAL A 417 -1.17 3.62 -19.21
CA VAL A 417 -2.37 2.81 -19.47
C VAL A 417 -2.28 1.55 -18.63
N CYS A 418 -3.32 1.19 -17.87
CA CYS A 418 -3.31 0.03 -16.97
C CYS A 418 -2.89 -1.26 -17.68
N ALA A 419 -3.34 -1.47 -18.92
CA ALA A 419 -3.04 -2.64 -19.75
C ALA A 419 -1.58 -2.73 -20.23
N ASN A 420 -0.80 -1.65 -20.12
CA ASN A 420 0.64 -1.71 -20.42
C ASN A 420 1.43 -2.42 -19.30
N CYS A 421 0.87 -2.47 -18.09
CA CYS A 421 1.53 -3.02 -16.90
C CYS A 421 0.80 -4.25 -16.32
N HIS A 422 -0.53 -4.31 -16.44
CA HIS A 422 -1.35 -5.39 -15.88
C HIS A 422 -1.94 -6.28 -16.97
N GLU A 423 -1.79 -7.60 -16.80
CA GLU A 423 -2.45 -8.60 -17.61
C GLU A 423 -3.73 -9.09 -16.87
N PRO A 424 -4.93 -8.83 -17.40
CA PRO A 424 -6.16 -9.27 -16.76
C PRO A 424 -6.29 -10.80 -16.81
N PRO A 425 -6.64 -11.48 -15.70
CA PRO A 425 -6.86 -12.93 -15.70
C PRO A 425 -8.09 -13.31 -16.53
N GLU A 426 -8.05 -14.45 -17.25
CA GLU A 426 -9.21 -14.94 -17.98
C GLU A 426 -10.06 -15.92 -17.14
N PRO A 427 -11.40 -15.74 -17.04
CA PRO A 427 -12.21 -14.68 -17.65
C PRO A 427 -12.22 -13.37 -16.85
N HIS A 428 -12.18 -12.22 -17.56
CA HIS A 428 -12.23 -10.87 -17.00
C HIS A 428 -13.47 -10.10 -17.47
N PHE A 429 -13.94 -9.11 -16.69
CA PHE A 429 -15.11 -8.29 -17.00
C PHE A 429 -14.74 -6.84 -17.29
N GLY A 430 -15.12 -6.35 -18.48
CA GLY A 430 -14.98 -4.95 -18.88
C GLY A 430 -13.55 -4.57 -19.32
N GLU A 431 -13.43 -3.37 -19.91
CA GLU A 431 -12.13 -2.77 -20.28
C GLU A 431 -11.80 -1.54 -19.42
N ASP A 432 -12.80 -0.99 -18.72
CA ASP A 432 -12.66 0.17 -17.83
C ASP A 432 -12.12 -0.26 -16.46
N CYS A 433 -10.80 -0.41 -16.40
CA CYS A 433 -10.08 -0.97 -15.26
C CYS A 433 -10.42 -0.24 -13.93
N GLU A 434 -10.51 1.08 -13.97
CA GLU A 434 -10.70 1.95 -12.80
C GLU A 434 -12.10 1.83 -12.17
N GLU A 435 -13.09 1.23 -12.84
CA GLU A 435 -14.40 0.96 -12.24
C GLU A 435 -14.35 -0.19 -11.22
N CYS A 436 -13.35 -1.06 -11.31
CA CYS A 436 -13.23 -2.27 -10.51
C CYS A 436 -11.91 -2.34 -9.71
N HIS A 437 -10.84 -1.74 -10.22
CA HIS A 437 -9.49 -1.80 -9.64
C HIS A 437 -9.06 -0.44 -9.11
N THR A 438 -8.67 -0.37 -7.84
CA THR A 438 -8.02 0.81 -7.24
C THR A 438 -6.59 0.47 -6.79
N PRO A 439 -5.73 1.47 -6.56
CA PRO A 439 -4.37 1.24 -6.04
C PRO A 439 -4.31 0.48 -4.69
N GLU A 440 -5.38 0.55 -3.89
CA GLU A 440 -5.56 -0.19 -2.62
C GLU A 440 -6.17 -1.59 -2.81
N GLY A 441 -6.48 -1.97 -4.05
CA GLY A 441 -7.15 -3.21 -4.41
C GLY A 441 -8.68 -3.14 -4.34
N PHE A 442 -9.35 -4.26 -4.63
CA PHE A 442 -10.81 -4.34 -4.79
C PHE A 442 -11.65 -3.86 -3.58
N ALA A 443 -11.05 -3.81 -2.37
CA ALA A 443 -11.72 -3.29 -1.18
C ALA A 443 -11.94 -1.77 -1.24
N GLY A 444 -11.16 -1.05 -2.06
CA GLY A 444 -11.29 0.38 -2.29
C GLY A 444 -12.33 0.76 -3.34
N ALA A 445 -12.81 -0.19 -4.15
CA ALA A 445 -13.78 0.07 -5.22
C ALA A 445 -15.20 0.29 -4.66
N ASP A 446 -15.90 1.31 -5.17
CA ASP A 446 -17.31 1.56 -4.85
C ASP A 446 -18.22 0.76 -5.79
N TRP A 447 -18.75 -0.34 -5.28
CA TRP A 447 -19.64 -1.26 -6.02
C TRP A 447 -21.10 -0.80 -6.07
N GLY A 448 -21.45 0.33 -5.45
CA GLY A 448 -22.84 0.74 -5.26
C GLY A 448 -23.63 0.98 -6.56
N ASP A 449 -22.93 1.37 -7.64
CA ASP A 449 -23.50 1.67 -8.95
C ASP A 449 -23.28 0.54 -9.98
N PHE A 450 -22.74 -0.61 -9.58
CA PHE A 450 -22.52 -1.73 -10.50
C PHE A 450 -23.84 -2.29 -11.03
N VAL A 451 -24.09 -2.17 -12.33
CA VAL A 451 -25.28 -2.70 -13.00
C VAL A 451 -24.94 -4.03 -13.67
N HIS A 452 -25.31 -5.14 -13.02
CA HIS A 452 -25.14 -6.46 -13.60
C HIS A 452 -25.99 -6.61 -14.89
N PRO A 453 -25.45 -7.18 -15.99
CA PRO A 453 -26.16 -7.31 -17.28
C PRO A 453 -27.46 -8.12 -17.23
N MET A 454 -27.57 -9.04 -16.27
CA MET A 454 -28.79 -9.75 -15.93
C MET A 454 -29.40 -9.16 -14.65
N PRO A 455 -30.72 -8.89 -14.60
CA PRO A 455 -31.39 -8.43 -13.38
C PRO A 455 -31.27 -9.49 -12.27
N LEU A 456 -30.39 -9.26 -11.31
CA LEU A 456 -30.32 -10.07 -10.10
C LEU A 456 -31.42 -9.60 -9.15
N GLU A 457 -32.49 -10.38 -9.05
CA GLU A 457 -33.64 -10.07 -8.19
C GLU A 457 -33.72 -11.02 -6.99
N ASN A 458 -34.31 -10.53 -5.90
CA ASN A 458 -34.60 -11.31 -4.69
C ASN A 458 -33.32 -11.94 -4.10
N ALA A 459 -33.34 -13.24 -3.80
CA ALA A 459 -32.21 -13.93 -3.19
C ALA A 459 -30.93 -13.91 -4.06
N HIS A 460 -31.06 -13.79 -5.38
CA HIS A 460 -29.91 -13.66 -6.29
C HIS A 460 -29.26 -12.27 -6.24
N ALA A 461 -29.98 -11.24 -5.77
CA ALA A 461 -29.45 -9.88 -5.64
C ALA A 461 -28.40 -9.74 -4.52
N SER A 462 -28.34 -10.73 -3.63
CA SER A 462 -27.41 -10.78 -2.50
C SER A 462 -26.42 -11.95 -2.58
N ALA A 463 -26.29 -12.58 -3.75
CA ALA A 463 -25.32 -13.65 -3.97
C ALA A 463 -23.91 -13.07 -4.21
N ASP A 464 -22.86 -13.79 -3.78
CA ASP A 464 -21.49 -13.39 -4.08
C ASP A 464 -21.19 -13.66 -5.56
N CYS A 465 -20.39 -12.81 -6.22
CA CYS A 465 -20.08 -12.95 -7.64
C CYS A 465 -19.51 -14.35 -7.97
N ASN A 466 -18.68 -14.87 -7.08
CA ASN A 466 -18.00 -16.17 -7.22
C ASN A 466 -18.95 -17.37 -7.04
N ASP A 467 -20.16 -17.17 -6.50
CA ASP A 467 -21.16 -18.24 -6.43
C ASP A 467 -21.69 -18.61 -7.83
N CYS A 468 -21.61 -17.67 -8.77
CA CYS A 468 -22.04 -17.84 -10.15
C CYS A 468 -20.87 -17.90 -11.13
N HIS A 469 -19.88 -17.00 -11.00
CA HIS A 469 -18.76 -16.87 -11.93
C HIS A 469 -17.62 -17.83 -11.61
N VAL A 470 -17.85 -19.13 -11.80
CA VAL A 470 -16.86 -20.18 -11.59
C VAL A 470 -16.13 -20.54 -12.88
N GLU A 471 -14.80 -20.71 -12.80
CA GLU A 471 -13.95 -21.07 -13.93
C GLU A 471 -14.44 -22.37 -14.61
N GLY A 472 -14.68 -22.32 -15.92
CA GLY A 472 -15.11 -23.46 -16.73
C GLY A 472 -16.62 -23.74 -16.73
N GLN A 473 -17.44 -22.96 -16.02
CA GLN A 473 -18.90 -23.07 -16.05
C GLN A 473 -19.50 -22.14 -17.11
N GLU A 474 -20.30 -22.70 -18.03
CA GLU A 474 -21.12 -21.89 -18.94
C GLU A 474 -22.33 -21.35 -18.16
N LEU A 475 -22.40 -20.03 -18.02
CA LEU A 475 -23.50 -19.38 -17.32
C LEU A 475 -24.76 -19.39 -18.18
N THR A 476 -25.76 -20.14 -17.73
CA THR A 476 -27.07 -20.21 -18.39
C THR A 476 -28.12 -19.47 -17.58
N SER A 477 -29.14 -18.92 -18.24
CA SER A 477 -30.32 -18.35 -17.57
C SER A 477 -31.36 -19.40 -17.19
N ASP A 478 -31.11 -20.69 -17.45
CA ASP A 478 -32.04 -21.77 -17.18
C ASP A 478 -31.93 -22.21 -15.73
N CYS A 479 -33.07 -22.35 -15.04
CA CYS A 479 -33.10 -22.71 -13.63
C CYS A 479 -32.36 -24.03 -13.37
N SER A 480 -32.46 -24.99 -14.29
CA SER A 480 -31.80 -26.30 -14.21
C SER A 480 -30.29 -26.26 -14.40
N GLY A 481 -29.73 -25.16 -14.92
CA GLY A 481 -28.29 -24.94 -14.99
C GLY A 481 -27.65 -24.72 -13.62
N CYS A 482 -28.44 -24.32 -12.62
CA CYS A 482 -27.98 -24.03 -11.26
C CYS A 482 -28.75 -24.80 -10.16
N HIS A 483 -30.01 -25.16 -10.40
CA HIS A 483 -30.86 -25.86 -9.44
C HIS A 483 -31.19 -27.29 -9.90
N GLU A 484 -30.96 -28.27 -9.03
CA GLU A 484 -31.25 -29.67 -9.31
C GLU A 484 -32.73 -30.03 -9.02
N PRO A 485 -33.48 -30.60 -9.99
CA PRO A 485 -34.84 -31.05 -9.77
C PRO A 485 -34.91 -32.20 -8.75
N PRO A 486 -36.00 -32.34 -7.97
CA PRO A 486 -36.14 -33.42 -6.99
C PRO A 486 -36.43 -34.78 -7.66
N ASP A 487 -36.03 -35.87 -7.01
CA ASP A 487 -36.18 -37.26 -7.51
C ASP A 487 -37.63 -37.81 -7.52
N GLN A 488 -38.58 -37.09 -6.93
CA GLN A 488 -39.99 -37.49 -6.81
C GLN A 488 -40.79 -37.10 -8.06
N PRO A 489 -41.90 -37.81 -8.39
CA PRO A 489 -42.73 -37.48 -9.55
C PRO A 489 -43.09 -35.98 -9.59
N HIS A 490 -42.69 -35.30 -10.66
CA HIS A 490 -42.89 -33.87 -10.88
C HIS A 490 -43.69 -33.63 -12.16
N TYR A 491 -44.54 -32.60 -12.17
CA TYR A 491 -45.42 -32.29 -13.29
C TYR A 491 -44.84 -31.18 -14.17
N GLY A 492 -44.57 -31.51 -15.44
CA GLY A 492 -44.09 -30.58 -16.47
C GLY A 492 -42.60 -30.25 -16.40
N ASP A 493 -42.05 -29.72 -17.50
CA ASP A 493 -40.63 -29.39 -17.64
C ASP A 493 -40.32 -27.90 -17.39
N ASN A 494 -41.35 -27.04 -17.29
CA ASN A 494 -41.18 -25.61 -17.12
C ASN A 494 -41.26 -25.21 -15.64
N CYS A 495 -40.08 -25.05 -15.02
CA CYS A 495 -39.94 -24.74 -13.61
C CYS A 495 -40.73 -23.48 -13.20
N ALA A 496 -40.74 -22.45 -14.06
CA ALA A 496 -41.34 -21.15 -13.76
C ALA A 496 -42.88 -21.17 -13.67
N ASP A 497 -43.54 -22.23 -14.14
CA ASP A 497 -45.00 -22.37 -14.03
C ASP A 497 -45.45 -22.63 -12.58
N CYS A 498 -44.55 -23.10 -11.72
CA CYS A 498 -44.83 -23.43 -10.31
C CYS A 498 -43.80 -22.86 -9.32
N HIS A 499 -42.53 -22.75 -9.73
CA HIS A 499 -41.45 -22.22 -8.90
C HIS A 499 -41.19 -20.75 -9.23
N THR A 500 -41.58 -19.87 -8.30
CA THR A 500 -41.15 -18.48 -8.33
C THR A 500 -39.91 -18.31 -7.43
N PRO A 501 -39.05 -17.31 -7.69
CA PRO A 501 -37.95 -16.94 -6.78
C PRO A 501 -38.41 -16.39 -5.41
N THR A 502 -39.73 -16.41 -5.11
CA THR A 502 -40.33 -15.82 -3.91
C THR A 502 -41.03 -16.86 -3.00
N THR A 503 -42.09 -17.57 -3.45
CA THR A 503 -42.72 -18.67 -2.67
C THR A 503 -43.50 -19.69 -3.53
N PHE A 504 -43.58 -20.95 -3.08
CA PHE A 504 -44.37 -22.02 -3.73
C PHE A 504 -45.87 -22.00 -3.40
N LYS A 505 -46.33 -21.18 -2.44
CA LYS A 505 -47.73 -21.18 -1.99
C LYS A 505 -48.73 -20.65 -3.01
N ASP A 506 -48.24 -20.06 -4.10
CA ASP A 506 -49.04 -19.36 -5.09
C ASP A 506 -49.34 -20.23 -6.34
N ALA A 507 -48.90 -21.49 -6.36
CA ALA A 507 -49.16 -22.43 -7.46
C ALA A 507 -50.55 -23.10 -7.35
N THR A 508 -51.37 -23.02 -8.41
CA THR A 508 -52.64 -23.75 -8.54
C THR A 508 -52.81 -24.35 -9.94
N ILE A 509 -53.11 -25.66 -10.03
CA ILE A 509 -53.41 -26.35 -11.31
C ILE A 509 -54.93 -26.25 -11.58
N PRO A 510 -55.37 -25.79 -12.76
CA PRO A 510 -56.78 -25.81 -13.16
C PRO A 510 -57.33 -27.25 -13.26
N ALA A 511 -58.51 -27.53 -12.71
CA ALA A 511 -59.12 -28.87 -12.74
C ALA A 511 -59.46 -29.38 -14.16
N GLU A 512 -59.58 -28.47 -15.13
CA GLU A 512 -59.84 -28.77 -16.55
C GLU A 512 -58.67 -29.41 -17.29
N ASP A 513 -57.45 -29.28 -16.74
CA ASP A 513 -56.25 -29.90 -17.29
C ASP A 513 -56.07 -31.36 -16.82
N HIS A 514 -56.98 -31.88 -15.98
CA HIS A 514 -56.94 -33.26 -15.52
C HIS A 514 -57.54 -34.24 -16.56
N PRO A 515 -56.86 -35.35 -16.93
CA PRO A 515 -57.31 -36.25 -18.00
C PRO A 515 -58.67 -36.95 -17.79
N ILE A 516 -59.09 -37.09 -16.54
CA ILE A 516 -60.42 -37.59 -16.15
C ILE A 516 -61.22 -36.43 -15.58
N GLU A 517 -62.45 -36.23 -16.07
CA GLU A 517 -63.36 -35.19 -15.56
C GLU A 517 -63.66 -35.43 -14.07
N LEU A 518 -63.02 -34.63 -13.21
CA LEU A 518 -63.26 -34.69 -11.78
C LEU A 518 -64.59 -34.00 -11.48
N VAL A 519 -65.53 -34.73 -10.89
CA VAL A 519 -66.87 -34.20 -10.54
C VAL A 519 -67.25 -34.58 -9.12
N GLY A 520 -68.12 -33.75 -8.51
CA GLY A 520 -68.62 -33.99 -7.16
C GLY A 520 -67.50 -33.98 -6.13
N ALA A 521 -67.47 -34.97 -5.24
CA ALA A 521 -66.47 -35.08 -4.18
C ALA A 521 -65.02 -35.26 -4.69
N HIS A 522 -64.85 -35.74 -5.92
CA HIS A 522 -63.51 -35.95 -6.51
C HIS A 522 -62.81 -34.63 -6.86
N LEU A 523 -63.52 -33.51 -7.04
CA LEU A 523 -62.91 -32.18 -7.29
C LEU A 523 -62.10 -31.64 -6.10
N THR A 524 -62.40 -32.12 -4.90
CA THR A 524 -61.75 -31.67 -3.66
C THR A 524 -60.84 -32.74 -3.07
N ALA A 525 -60.59 -33.82 -3.79
CA ALA A 525 -59.63 -34.84 -3.38
C ALA A 525 -58.19 -34.32 -3.54
N SER A 526 -57.32 -34.68 -2.60
CA SER A 526 -55.87 -34.43 -2.73
C SER A 526 -55.29 -35.32 -3.83
N CYS A 527 -54.29 -34.83 -4.58
CA CYS A 527 -53.61 -35.58 -5.63
C CYS A 527 -53.09 -36.94 -5.13
N GLU A 528 -52.47 -36.95 -3.93
CA GLU A 528 -51.97 -38.16 -3.27
C GLU A 528 -53.07 -39.16 -2.91
N GLY A 529 -54.32 -38.69 -2.73
CA GLY A 529 -55.46 -39.58 -2.47
C GLY A 529 -55.84 -40.46 -3.67
N CYS A 530 -55.44 -40.05 -4.89
CA CYS A 530 -55.68 -40.80 -6.13
C CYS A 530 -54.38 -41.35 -6.75
N HIS A 531 -53.24 -40.72 -6.46
CA HIS A 531 -51.92 -41.05 -7.00
C HIS A 531 -50.96 -41.47 -5.88
N ALA A 532 -51.38 -42.43 -5.05
CA ALA A 532 -50.58 -42.97 -3.95
C ALA A 532 -49.57 -44.05 -4.40
N GLU A 533 -49.77 -44.66 -5.57
CA GLU A 533 -48.91 -45.69 -6.15
C GLU A 533 -48.50 -45.31 -7.58
N GLU A 534 -47.42 -45.92 -8.10
CA GLU A 534 -46.80 -45.56 -9.39
C GLU A 534 -47.71 -45.83 -10.62
N GLU A 535 -48.66 -46.76 -10.53
CA GLU A 535 -49.62 -47.03 -11.61
C GLU A 535 -50.98 -46.37 -11.31
N ALA A 536 -51.48 -45.59 -12.26
CA ALA A 536 -52.78 -44.94 -12.14
C ALA A 536 -53.89 -46.01 -12.01
N PRO A 537 -54.70 -45.99 -10.94
CA PRO A 537 -55.74 -47.00 -10.75
C PRO A 537 -56.79 -46.86 -11.86
N GLU A 538 -57.23 -47.99 -12.41
CA GLU A 538 -58.33 -48.00 -13.38
C GLU A 538 -59.58 -47.43 -12.70
N TYR A 539 -60.24 -46.45 -13.34
CA TYR A 539 -61.39 -45.72 -12.78
C TYR A 539 -62.65 -46.60 -12.75
N VAL A 540 -62.63 -47.59 -11.85
CA VAL A 540 -63.69 -48.54 -11.57
C VAL A 540 -64.06 -48.39 -10.10
N CYS A 541 -65.33 -48.14 -9.82
CA CYS A 541 -65.83 -47.81 -8.48
C CYS A 541 -65.39 -48.81 -7.40
N SER A 542 -65.31 -50.11 -7.73
CA SER A 542 -64.90 -51.19 -6.82
C SER A 542 -63.42 -51.18 -6.45
N ASN A 543 -62.56 -50.52 -7.22
CA ASN A 543 -61.14 -50.39 -6.88
C ASN A 543 -60.94 -49.42 -5.69
N CYS A 544 -61.93 -48.56 -5.45
CA CYS A 544 -61.86 -47.51 -4.43
C CYS A 544 -62.95 -47.63 -3.34
N HIS A 545 -64.05 -48.35 -3.59
CA HIS A 545 -65.20 -48.46 -2.67
C HIS A 545 -65.62 -49.92 -2.44
N GLU A 546 -65.87 -50.30 -1.17
CA GLU A 546 -66.23 -51.67 -0.76
C GLU A 546 -67.72 -51.79 -0.37
N PRO A 547 -68.48 -52.77 -0.92
CA PRO A 547 -69.92 -52.92 -0.65
C PRO A 547 -70.22 -53.68 0.67
N PRO A 548 -71.34 -53.39 1.35
CA PRO A 548 -71.74 -54.06 2.60
C PRO A 548 -72.31 -55.49 2.42
N GLU A 549 -72.35 -56.30 3.49
CA GLU A 549 -72.64 -57.76 3.46
C GLU A 549 -73.97 -58.21 2.81
N ASN A 550 -75.01 -57.37 2.79
CA ASN A 550 -76.33 -57.72 2.22
C ASN A 550 -76.64 -56.95 0.92
N HIS A 551 -75.61 -56.52 0.20
CA HIS A 551 -75.74 -55.72 -1.02
C HIS A 551 -76.19 -56.56 -2.22
N LEU A 552 -77.05 -55.98 -3.07
CA LEU A 552 -77.50 -56.64 -4.30
C LEU A 552 -76.33 -56.71 -5.31
N ALA A 553 -76.13 -57.87 -5.95
CA ALA A 553 -75.07 -58.02 -6.94
C ALA A 553 -75.49 -57.42 -8.30
N GLY A 554 -74.65 -56.55 -8.88
CA GLY A 554 -74.89 -55.85 -10.15
C GLY A 554 -73.90 -54.70 -10.38
N GLU A 555 -74.03 -53.99 -11.51
CA GLU A 555 -73.21 -52.80 -11.80
C GLU A 555 -73.54 -51.67 -10.80
N CYS A 556 -72.49 -51.07 -10.20
CA CYS A 556 -72.62 -50.07 -9.13
C CYS A 556 -73.42 -48.83 -9.58
N ASP A 557 -73.22 -48.41 -10.82
CA ASP A 557 -73.73 -47.16 -11.38
C ASP A 557 -75.25 -47.15 -11.59
N ILE A 558 -75.89 -48.33 -11.47
CA ILE A 558 -77.34 -48.48 -11.49
C ILE A 558 -77.97 -47.86 -10.24
N CYS A 559 -77.24 -47.87 -9.12
CA CYS A 559 -77.73 -47.41 -7.82
C CYS A 559 -76.88 -46.27 -7.22
N HIS A 560 -75.61 -46.15 -7.58
CA HIS A 560 -74.67 -45.15 -7.04
C HIS A 560 -74.17 -44.23 -8.16
N THR A 561 -74.04 -42.94 -7.85
CA THR A 561 -73.38 -41.95 -8.73
C THR A 561 -72.35 -41.16 -7.91
N PRO A 562 -71.37 -40.49 -8.55
CA PRO A 562 -70.40 -39.63 -7.85
C PRO A 562 -71.01 -38.49 -7.01
N VAL A 563 -72.33 -38.28 -7.12
CA VAL A 563 -73.10 -37.29 -6.37
C VAL A 563 -74.13 -37.90 -5.38
N GLY A 564 -74.36 -39.23 -5.36
CA GLY A 564 -75.30 -39.91 -4.44
C GLY A 564 -76.05 -41.15 -4.99
N PHE A 565 -77.05 -41.67 -4.26
CA PHE A 565 -77.86 -42.86 -4.62
C PHE A 565 -79.05 -42.53 -5.56
N VAL A 566 -79.44 -43.44 -6.46
CA VAL A 566 -80.46 -43.24 -7.51
C VAL A 566 -81.89 -43.62 -7.04
N GLU A 567 -82.89 -42.73 -7.17
CA GLU A 567 -84.28 -42.89 -6.66
C GLU A 567 -85.19 -43.91 -7.41
N SER A 568 -84.73 -44.61 -8.45
CA SER A 568 -85.60 -45.32 -9.40
C SER A 568 -85.44 -46.85 -9.43
N ALA A 569 -85.95 -47.55 -8.42
CA ALA A 569 -86.26 -49.00 -8.49
C ALA A 569 -87.49 -49.31 -9.39
N SER A 570 -87.78 -48.44 -10.36
CA SER A 570 -88.98 -48.47 -11.20
C SER A 570 -88.83 -49.30 -12.48
N PHE A 571 -87.66 -49.90 -12.73
CA PHE A 571 -87.43 -50.75 -13.92
C PHE A 571 -87.83 -52.23 -13.73
N LEU A 572 -87.96 -52.72 -12.49
CA LEU A 572 -88.39 -54.10 -12.21
C LEU A 572 -89.89 -54.35 -12.51
N THR A 573 -90.69 -53.29 -12.65
CA THR A 573 -92.13 -53.40 -12.92
C THR A 573 -92.48 -53.51 -14.41
N ALA A 574 -91.51 -53.36 -15.32
CA ALA A 574 -91.77 -53.30 -16.76
C ALA A 574 -91.76 -54.68 -17.48
N SER A 575 -91.45 -55.78 -16.79
CA SER A 575 -91.31 -57.13 -17.40
C SER A 575 -92.14 -58.24 -16.73
N ALA A 576 -93.11 -57.91 -15.87
CA ALA A 576 -93.93 -58.89 -15.16
C ALA A 576 -95.17 -59.36 -15.99
N PRO A 577 -95.45 -60.68 -16.08
CA PRO A 577 -96.57 -61.21 -16.87
C PRO A 577 -97.95 -61.04 -16.18
N GLU A 578 -99.00 -60.83 -16.99
CA GLU A 578 -100.42 -60.83 -16.58
C GLU A 578 -100.97 -62.27 -16.42
N ILE A 579 -101.85 -62.50 -15.44
CA ILE A 579 -102.44 -63.82 -15.12
C ILE A 579 -103.92 -63.82 -15.56
N PRO A 580 -104.45 -64.87 -16.24
CA PRO A 580 -105.67 -64.75 -17.04
C PRO A 580 -107.01 -65.05 -16.32
N HIS A 581 -107.16 -64.86 -15.00
CA HIS A 581 -108.46 -65.07 -14.30
C HIS A 581 -108.61 -64.33 -12.94
N GLU A 582 -109.85 -64.05 -12.50
CA GLU A 582 -110.18 -63.42 -11.18
C GLU A 582 -109.92 -64.34 -9.97
N THR A 583 -109.65 -63.75 -8.80
CA THR A 583 -109.19 -64.42 -7.56
C THR A 583 -110.22 -64.49 -6.42
N ALA A 584 -111.51 -64.60 -6.73
CA ALA A 584 -112.55 -64.82 -5.72
C ALA A 584 -112.92 -66.32 -5.60
N GLY A 585 -112.48 -66.96 -4.50
CA GLY A 585 -112.92 -68.31 -4.11
C GLY A 585 -111.99 -69.42 -4.61
N ARG A 586 -111.40 -70.14 -3.66
CA ARG A 586 -110.16 -70.94 -3.73
C ARG A 586 -110.21 -72.22 -4.60
N ASP A 587 -111.23 -72.40 -5.41
CA ASP A 587 -111.64 -73.74 -5.88
C ASP A 587 -111.24 -74.05 -7.34
N GLN A 588 -110.85 -73.05 -8.15
CA GLN A 588 -110.24 -73.30 -9.47
C GLN A 588 -108.70 -73.43 -9.41
N CYS A 589 -108.03 -72.78 -8.45
CA CYS A 589 -106.55 -72.86 -8.26
C CYS A 589 -106.09 -74.24 -7.76
N LEU A 590 -106.96 -74.97 -7.08
CA LEU A 590 -106.70 -76.33 -6.60
C LEU A 590 -106.88 -77.41 -7.68
N VAL A 591 -107.21 -77.03 -8.93
CA VAL A 591 -107.13 -77.98 -10.06
C VAL A 591 -105.66 -78.24 -10.45
N CYS A 592 -104.75 -77.30 -10.21
CA CYS A 592 -103.30 -77.51 -10.43
C CYS A 592 -102.45 -77.48 -9.15
N HIS A 593 -102.97 -77.02 -8.01
CA HIS A 593 -102.27 -77.09 -6.72
C HIS A 593 -102.85 -78.17 -5.80
N ASP A 594 -103.05 -79.41 -6.29
CA ASP A 594 -103.44 -80.50 -5.38
C ASP A 594 -102.29 -80.79 -4.39
N PRO A 595 -102.51 -80.57 -3.07
CA PRO A 595 -101.55 -80.81 -2.00
C PRO A 595 -101.19 -82.29 -1.79
N LYS A 596 -101.65 -83.20 -2.65
CA LYS A 596 -101.36 -84.65 -2.64
C LYS A 596 -100.56 -85.16 -3.84
N GLY A 597 -100.08 -84.26 -4.72
CA GLY A 597 -98.95 -84.55 -5.59
C GLY A 597 -99.25 -85.16 -6.96
N GLU A 598 -100.41 -84.90 -7.56
CA GLU A 598 -100.70 -85.40 -8.91
C GLU A 598 -100.53 -84.37 -10.03
N ILE A 599 -100.47 -83.06 -9.75
CA ILE A 599 -100.22 -82.00 -10.74
C ILE A 599 -99.36 -80.88 -10.10
N GLU A 600 -98.40 -80.30 -10.85
CA GLU A 600 -97.12 -79.65 -10.45
C GLU A 600 -97.04 -78.80 -9.14
N PRO A 601 -96.04 -79.05 -8.26
CA PRO A 601 -95.73 -78.20 -7.11
C PRO A 601 -94.90 -76.95 -7.47
N ALA A 602 -95.17 -75.85 -6.76
CA ALA A 602 -94.65 -74.50 -7.03
C ALA A 602 -93.11 -74.35 -6.88
N PRO A 603 -92.49 -73.36 -7.58
CA PRO A 603 -91.06 -73.07 -7.50
C PRO A 603 -90.57 -72.70 -6.10
N SER A 604 -89.38 -73.19 -5.74
CA SER A 604 -88.71 -72.99 -4.45
C SER A 604 -88.28 -71.55 -4.16
N ASN A 605 -88.45 -70.61 -5.08
CA ASN A 605 -88.11 -69.20 -4.89
C ASN A 605 -89.28 -68.33 -4.41
N HIS A 606 -90.48 -68.90 -4.22
CA HIS A 606 -91.67 -68.14 -3.80
C HIS A 606 -92.17 -68.50 -2.39
N VAL A 607 -91.41 -69.30 -1.65
CA VAL A 607 -91.89 -69.97 -0.42
C VAL A 607 -92.03 -69.03 0.78
N ASP A 608 -91.30 -67.90 0.78
CA ASP A 608 -91.16 -67.02 1.96
C ASP A 608 -91.80 -65.62 1.77
N TYR A 609 -92.54 -65.37 0.68
CA TYR A 609 -93.17 -64.08 0.43
C TYR A 609 -94.49 -63.92 1.20
N ILE A 610 -94.70 -62.72 1.76
CA ILE A 610 -95.99 -62.31 2.36
C ILE A 610 -96.89 -61.63 1.32
N ASN A 611 -98.21 -61.60 1.58
CA ASN A 611 -99.21 -61.13 0.61
C ASN A 611 -98.97 -59.70 0.10
N GLU A 612 -98.47 -58.78 0.95
CA GLU A 612 -98.12 -57.42 0.50
C GLU A 612 -96.92 -57.38 -0.45
N GLN A 613 -96.05 -58.38 -0.42
CA GLN A 613 -94.89 -58.46 -1.32
C GLN A 613 -95.29 -58.94 -2.72
N CYS A 614 -96.36 -59.74 -2.82
CA CYS A 614 -96.88 -60.20 -4.10
C CYS A 614 -97.45 -59.05 -4.95
N THR A 615 -98.04 -58.04 -4.30
CA THR A 615 -98.62 -56.88 -4.98
C THR A 615 -97.57 -55.88 -5.50
N LEU A 616 -96.30 -56.05 -5.11
CA LEU A 616 -95.18 -55.30 -5.70
C LEU A 616 -94.91 -55.76 -7.15
N CYS A 617 -95.19 -57.02 -7.47
CA CYS A 617 -94.90 -57.63 -8.76
C CYS A 617 -96.16 -57.91 -9.61
N HIS A 618 -97.33 -58.06 -8.99
CA HIS A 618 -98.59 -58.36 -9.68
C HIS A 618 -99.69 -57.36 -9.34
N LYS A 619 -100.34 -56.78 -10.36
CA LYS A 619 -101.51 -55.91 -10.19
C LYS A 619 -102.82 -56.72 -10.26
N VAL A 620 -103.80 -56.33 -9.45
CA VAL A 620 -105.17 -56.86 -9.46
C VAL A 620 -106.02 -55.96 -10.35
N GLU A 621 -106.79 -56.52 -11.28
CA GLU A 621 -107.71 -55.74 -12.12
C GLU A 621 -108.75 -55.00 -11.26
N GLN A 622 -109.03 -53.75 -11.65
CA GLN A 622 -110.32 -53.09 -11.48
C GLN A 622 -110.88 -52.81 -12.87
#